data_AF-A0A0E9XRR1-F1
#
_entry.id   AF-A0A0E9XRR1-F1
#
_cell.length_a   1.000
_cell.length_b   1.000
_cell.length_c   1.000
_cell.angle_alpha   90.00
_cell.angle_beta   90.00
_cell.angle_gamma   90.00
#
_symmetry.space_group_name_H-M   'P 1'
#
loop_
_entity.id
_entity.type
_entity.pdbx_description
1 polymer ?
#
loop_
_entity_poly.entity_id
_entity_poly.type
_entity_poly.pdbx_seq_one_letter_code
_entity_poly.pdbx_strand_id
1 'polypeptide(L)'
;MKDFIQGLMNFISSGGESPSFSLFFCIGEKWPDPEHKPWEKKLIMLEVILTSLELLKLIAVDGGASSLQSVQLQISDKPSLMDALEQWMDTLES
;
A
#
# COMPACT_ATOMS: atom_id res chain seq x y z
N MET A 1 5.71 10.49 7.16
CA MET A 1 5.52 9.49 8.24
C MET A 1 4.38 9.85 9.18
N LYS A 2 4.37 11.04 9.83
CA LYS A 2 3.25 11.45 10.69
C LYS A 2 1.90 11.46 9.97
N ASP A 3 1.87 12.00 8.75
CA ASP A 3 0.66 12.06 7.93
C ASP A 3 0.16 10.67 7.54
N PHE A 4 1.08 9.72 7.29
CA PHE A 4 0.73 8.33 7.02
C PHE A 4 0.05 7.70 8.23
N ILE A 5 0.62 7.84 9.43
CA ILE A 5 0.04 7.27 10.66
C ILE A 5 -1.33 7.87 10.95
N GLN A 6 -1.47 9.20 10.82
CA GLN A 6 -2.76 9.86 11.02
C GLN A 6 -3.79 9.43 9.98
N GLY A 7 -3.39 9.35 8.70
CA GLY A 7 -4.23 8.84 7.63
C GLY A 7 -4.66 7.39 7.86
N LEU A 8 -3.77 6.56 8.38
CA LEU A 8 -4.06 5.16 8.70
C LEU A 8 -5.02 5.05 9.90
N MET A 9 -4.83 5.86 10.95
CA MET A 9 -5.77 5.90 12.08
C MET A 9 -7.17 6.32 11.62
N ASN A 10 -7.26 7.32 10.74
CA ASN A 10 -8.52 7.73 10.14
C ASN A 10 -9.12 6.61 9.28
N PHE A 11 -8.31 5.97 8.43
CA PHE A 11 -8.71 4.82 7.60
C PHE A 11 -9.36 3.72 8.44
N ILE A 12 -8.70 3.32 9.54
CA ILE A 12 -9.21 2.30 10.48
C ILE A 12 -10.49 2.77 11.18
N SER A 13 -10.56 4.03 11.60
CA SER A 13 -11.63 4.50 12.49
C SER A 13 -12.90 4.90 11.75
N SER A 14 -12.79 5.46 10.54
CA SER A 14 -13.92 6.00 9.78
C SER A 14 -14.15 5.32 8.44
N GLY A 15 -13.33 4.33 8.05
CA GLY A 15 -13.41 3.69 6.75
C GLY A 15 -13.11 4.64 5.58
N GLY A 16 -12.33 5.70 5.83
CA GLY A 16 -11.91 6.67 4.82
C GLY A 16 -10.95 6.08 3.78
N GLU A 17 -10.24 6.94 3.04
CA GLU A 17 -9.21 6.48 2.10
C GLU A 17 -7.94 6.04 2.85
N SER A 18 -7.33 4.95 2.39
CA SER A 18 -6.03 4.50 2.89
C SER A 18 -4.95 5.51 2.50
N PRO A 19 -4.01 5.86 3.40
CA PRO A 19 -2.87 6.69 3.03
C PRO A 19 -1.98 5.99 1.98
N SER A 20 -1.34 6.78 1.12
CA SER A 20 -0.37 6.26 0.15
C SER A 20 0.96 5.89 0.81
N PHE A 21 1.62 4.87 0.27
CA PHE A 21 2.93 4.38 0.73
C PHE A 21 3.92 4.19 -0.42
N SER A 22 3.57 4.63 -1.64
CA SER A 22 4.47 4.70 -2.78
C SER A 22 5.17 6.06 -2.85
N LEU A 23 6.45 6.05 -3.21
CA LEU A 23 7.21 7.24 -3.59
C LEU A 23 7.49 7.20 -5.09
N PHE A 24 7.26 8.32 -5.78
CA PHE A 24 7.52 8.44 -7.20
C PHE A 24 8.69 9.39 -7.45
N PHE A 25 9.64 8.95 -8.27
CA PHE A 25 10.78 9.74 -8.70
C PHE A 25 10.80 9.87 -10.20
N CYS A 26 11.01 11.10 -10.68
CA CYS A 26 11.26 11.42 -12.08
C CYS A 26 12.75 11.75 -12.21
N ILE A 27 13.50 10.97 -13.00
CA ILE A 27 14.95 11.10 -13.13
C ILE A 27 15.31 11.63 -14.51
N GLY A 28 16.20 12.62 -14.54
CA GLY A 28 16.69 13.22 -15.79
C GLY A 28 15.75 14.25 -16.42
N GLU A 29 14.62 14.56 -15.78
CA GLU A 29 13.69 15.60 -16.20
C GLU A 29 13.28 16.48 -15.01
N LYS A 30 12.76 17.67 -15.30
CA LYS A 30 12.21 18.56 -14.28
C LYS A 30 10.94 17.95 -13.67
N TRP A 31 10.84 18.01 -12.35
CA TRP A 31 9.65 17.62 -11.60
C TRP A 31 9.23 18.72 -10.61
N PRO A 32 7.94 19.05 -10.47
CA PRO A 32 6.84 18.61 -11.32
C PRO A 32 7.04 19.09 -12.77
N ASP A 33 6.54 18.31 -13.73
CA ASP A 33 6.71 18.61 -15.15
C ASP A 33 5.92 19.88 -15.55
N PRO A 34 6.58 20.93 -16.05
CA PRO A 34 5.89 22.14 -16.50
C PRO A 34 4.93 21.89 -17.67
N GLU A 35 5.19 20.87 -18.50
CA GLU A 35 4.34 20.53 -19.65
C GLU A 35 3.27 19.49 -19.28
N HIS A 36 3.23 19.02 -18.04
CA HIS A 36 2.30 17.99 -17.56
C HIS A 36 2.22 16.76 -18.48
N LYS A 37 3.34 16.36 -19.10
CA LYS A 37 3.41 15.17 -19.95
C LYS A 37 3.05 13.93 -19.14
N PRO A 38 2.33 12.97 -19.73
CA PRO A 38 1.97 11.74 -19.04
C PRO A 38 3.21 10.87 -18.76
N TRP A 39 3.10 9.98 -17.78
CA TRP A 39 4.21 9.15 -17.28
C TRP A 39 4.90 8.28 -18.36
N GLU A 40 4.19 7.84 -19.41
CA GLU A 40 4.78 7.04 -20.50
C GLU A 40 5.71 7.84 -21.42
N LYS A 41 5.72 9.18 -21.27
CA LYS A 41 6.60 10.09 -22.01
C LYS A 41 7.80 10.56 -21.20
N LYS A 42 7.95 10.05 -19.97
CA LYS A 42 9.05 10.37 -19.09
C LYS A 42 10.28 9.55 -19.46
N LEU A 43 11.47 10.11 -19.23
CA LEU A 43 12.71 9.39 -19.46
C LEU A 43 12.81 8.17 -18.53
N ILE A 44 12.72 8.41 -17.22
CA ILE A 44 12.76 7.36 -16.20
C ILE A 44 11.79 7.77 -15.08
N MET A 45 10.80 6.91 -14.85
CA MET A 45 9.92 6.97 -13.68
C MET A 45 10.21 5.77 -12.79
N LEU A 46 10.46 6.03 -11.51
CA LEU A 46 10.60 5.00 -10.49
C LEU A 46 9.45 5.10 -9.50
N GLU A 47 8.82 3.98 -9.24
CA GLU A 47 7.94 3.79 -8.10
C GLU A 47 8.68 2.97 -7.04
N VAL A 48 8.74 3.49 -5.82
CA VAL A 48 9.30 2.81 -4.66
C VAL A 48 8.17 2.54 -3.68
N ILE A 49 7.90 1.26 -3.44
CA ILE A 49 6.91 0.82 -2.46
C ILE A 49 7.57 0.69 -1.10
N LEU A 50 7.03 1.37 -0.09
CA LEU A 50 7.44 1.19 1.30
C LEU A 50 6.71 -0.03 1.88
N THR A 51 7.30 -1.21 1.68
CA THR A 51 6.68 -2.52 2.00
C THR A 51 6.27 -2.66 3.47
N SER A 52 7.00 -2.05 4.40
CA SER A 52 6.60 -2.01 5.82
C SER A 52 5.29 -1.25 6.06
N LEU A 53 5.03 -0.20 5.28
CA LEU A 53 3.79 0.57 5.33
C LEU A 53 2.65 -0.14 4.60
N GLU A 54 2.97 -0.84 3.50
CA GLU A 54 2.03 -1.74 2.83
C GLU A 54 1.53 -2.84 3.77
N LEU A 55 2.45 -3.48 4.50
CA LEU A 55 2.12 -4.46 5.51
C LEU A 55 1.22 -3.88 6.62
N LEU A 56 1.57 -2.69 7.10
CA LEU A 56 0.77 -2.03 8.14
C LEU A 56 -0.65 -1.70 7.66
N LYS A 57 -0.82 -1.33 6.38
CA LYS A 57 -2.14 -1.21 5.76
C LYS A 57 -2.86 -2.56 5.71
N LEU A 58 -2.20 -3.64 5.31
CA LEU A 58 -2.83 -4.97 5.26
C LEU A 58 -3.36 -5.40 6.63
N ILE A 59 -2.57 -5.17 7.69
CA ILE A 59 -3.01 -5.40 9.08
C ILE A 59 -4.24 -4.54 9.42
N ALA A 60 -4.25 -3.28 9.00
CA ALA A 60 -5.40 -2.38 9.22
C ALA A 60 -6.66 -2.86 8.49
N VAL A 61 -6.54 -3.39 7.28
CA VAL A 61 -7.65 -3.95 6.50
C VAL A 61 -8.18 -5.22 7.17
N ASP A 62 -7.29 -6.12 7.59
CA ASP A 62 -7.67 -7.37 8.27
C ASP A 62 -8.37 -7.08 9.62
N GLY A 63 -7.79 -6.19 10.42
CA GLY A 63 -8.38 -5.75 11.69
C GLY A 63 -9.71 -4.99 11.53
N GLY A 64 -9.86 -4.22 10.45
CA GLY A 64 -11.11 -3.52 10.10
C GLY A 64 -12.18 -4.41 9.48
N ALA A 65 -11.81 -5.53 8.84
CA ALA A 65 -12.75 -6.49 8.29
C ALA A 65 -13.48 -7.30 9.37
N SER A 66 -12.94 -7.38 10.59
CA SER A 66 -13.57 -8.07 11.73
C SER A 66 -14.88 -7.42 12.18
N SER A 67 -15.08 -6.11 11.93
CA SER A 67 -16.34 -5.41 12.18
C SER A 67 -17.36 -5.51 11.03
N LEU A 68 -16.98 -6.09 9.87
CA LEU A 68 -17.87 -6.42 8.74
C LEU A 68 -18.18 -7.93 8.71
N GLN A 69 -18.82 -8.44 9.75
CA GLN A 69 -19.19 -9.85 9.87
C GLN A 69 -20.37 -10.30 8.97
N SER A 70 -20.63 -9.67 7.81
CA SER A 70 -21.74 -10.11 6.96
C SER A 70 -21.59 -9.77 5.48
N VAL A 71 -20.60 -10.38 4.81
CA VAL A 71 -20.83 -10.90 3.45
C VAL A 71 -19.92 -12.11 3.26
N GLN A 72 -20.49 -13.31 3.36
CA GLN A 72 -19.79 -14.55 3.06
C GLN A 72 -19.65 -14.68 1.53
N LEU A 73 -18.70 -13.94 0.95
CA LEU A 73 -18.26 -14.17 -0.42
C LEU A 73 -17.35 -15.41 -0.38
N GLN A 74 -17.80 -16.52 -0.97
CA GLN A 74 -16.95 -17.69 -1.18
C GLN A 74 -15.83 -17.32 -2.16
N ILE A 75 -14.76 -16.76 -1.61
CA ILE A 75 -13.51 -16.49 -2.29
C ILE A 75 -12.60 -17.62 -1.85
N SER A 76 -12.19 -18.47 -2.80
CA SER A 76 -11.17 -19.51 -2.63
C SER A 76 -10.05 -19.02 -1.72
N ASP A 77 -9.62 -19.86 -0.76
CA ASP A 77 -8.61 -19.59 0.28
C ASP A 77 -7.49 -18.70 -0.26
N LYS A 78 -7.60 -17.39 -0.01
CA LYS A 78 -6.48 -16.48 -0.19
C LYS A 78 -5.57 -16.69 1.01
N PRO A 79 -4.24 -16.76 0.81
CA PRO A 79 -3.31 -16.85 1.93
C PRO A 79 -3.64 -15.74 2.92
N SER A 80 -3.78 -16.14 4.18
CA SER A 80 -3.99 -15.22 5.29
C SER A 80 -2.81 -14.26 5.38
N LEU A 81 -2.98 -13.17 6.14
CA LEU A 81 -1.90 -12.23 6.41
C LEU A 81 -0.65 -12.95 6.96
N MET A 82 -0.86 -13.97 7.80
CA MET A 82 0.20 -14.76 8.38
C MET A 82 0.95 -15.58 7.31
N ASP A 83 0.22 -16.20 6.38
CA ASP A 83 0.83 -16.95 5.27
C ASP A 83 1.67 -16.03 4.36
N ALA A 84 1.16 -14.81 4.09
CA ALA A 84 1.89 -13.82 3.30
C ALA A 84 3.14 -13.28 4.03
N LEU A 85 3.07 -13.15 5.36
CA LEU A 85 4.20 -12.73 6.19
C LEU A 85 5.30 -13.79 6.28
N GLU A 86 4.91 -15.05 6.47
CA GLU A 86 5.85 -16.17 6.48
C GLU A 86 6.60 -16.25 5.15
N GLN A 87 5.89 -16.15 4.02
CA GLN A 87 6.52 -16.14 2.70
C GLN A 87 7.50 -14.96 2.50
N TRP A 88 7.16 -13.77 3.01
CA TRP A 88 8.04 -12.61 2.94
C TRP A 88 9.29 -12.77 3.79
N MET A 89 9.14 -13.32 5.00
CA MET A 89 10.24 -13.60 5.90
C MET A 89 11.21 -14.63 5.28
N ASP A 90 10.68 -15.72 4.71
CA ASP A 90 11.46 -16.73 4.00
C ASP A 90 12.24 -16.14 2.81
N THR A 91 11.67 -15.14 2.13
CA THR A 91 12.32 -14.45 1.00
C THR A 91 13.48 -13.55 1.45
N LEU A 92 13.44 -13.01 2.67
CA LEU A 92 14.53 -12.18 3.22
C LEU A 92 15.69 -13.01 3.78
N GLU A 93 15.43 -14.28 4.11
CA GLU A 93 16.42 -15.21 4.67
C GLU A 93 17.10 -16.10 3.62
N SER A 94 16.66 -16.06 2.34
CA SER A 94 17.29 -16.73 1.19
C SER A 94 18.22 -15.82 0.39
#